data_AF-A0A377LZ24-F1
#
_entry.id   AF-A0A377LZ24-F1
#
_cell.length_a   1.000
_cell.length_b   1.000
_cell.length_c   1.000
_cell.angle_alpha   90.00
_cell.angle_beta   90.00
_cell.angle_gamma   90.00
#
_symmetry.space_group_name_H-M   'P 1'
#
loop_
_entity.id
_entity.type
_entity.pdbx_description
1 polymer ?
#
loop_
_entity_poly.entity_id
_entity_poly.type
_entity_poly.pdbx_seq_one_letter_code
_entity_poly.pdbx_strand_id
1 'polypeptide(L)'
;MFMRFILLLLALTALSSQAQTIKEDVAFAVIGEPKYAVNFTHYDYVNPAAPKGGNVTLSATGTFDNFNRFALRGVAAARTESLYDTLFVTSDDEPGSYYPLIAENVRYADNFAWAEISLNPRARFP
;
A
#
# COMPACT_ATOMS: atom_id res chain seq x y z
N MET A 1 46.82 27.43 -16.63
CA MET A 1 45.51 28.09 -16.78
C MET A 1 44.45 27.13 -17.33
N PHE A 2 44.73 26.39 -18.41
CA PHE A 2 43.83 25.36 -19.00
C PHE A 2 43.39 24.24 -18.03
N MET A 3 44.30 23.69 -17.22
CA MET A 3 44.00 22.62 -16.25
C MET A 3 42.96 23.04 -15.19
N ARG A 4 43.00 24.31 -14.76
CA ARG A 4 42.03 24.88 -13.81
C ARG A 4 40.64 25.01 -14.43
N PHE A 5 40.56 25.34 -15.72
CA PHE A 5 39.30 25.42 -16.45
C PHE A 5 38.66 24.03 -16.63
N ILE A 6 39.46 23.00 -16.91
CA ILE A 6 38.99 21.61 -17.02
C ILE A 6 38.48 21.10 -15.67
N LEU A 7 39.22 21.35 -14.59
CA LEU A 7 38.79 20.97 -13.23
C LEU A 7 37.50 21.69 -12.81
N LEU A 8 37.34 22.97 -13.17
CA LEU A 8 36.12 23.73 -12.90
C LEU A 8 34.93 23.20 -13.70
N LEU A 9 35.13 22.84 -14.97
CA LEU A 9 34.09 22.27 -15.83
C LEU A 9 33.64 20.89 -15.32
N LEU A 10 34.58 20.06 -14.89
CA LEU A 10 34.31 18.74 -14.30
C LEU A 10 33.52 18.87 -12.99
N ALA A 11 33.88 19.85 -12.16
CA ALA A 11 33.15 20.15 -10.93
C ALA A 11 31.72 20.62 -11.23
N LEU A 12 31.50 21.49 -12.21
CA LEU A 12 30.15 21.95 -12.60
C LEU A 12 29.27 20.81 -13.13
N THR A 13 29.83 19.85 -13.87
CA THR A 13 29.07 18.69 -14.36
C THR A 13 28.70 17.69 -13.27
N ALA A 14 29.48 17.63 -12.18
CA ALA A 14 29.20 16.75 -11.06
C ALA A 14 28.00 17.23 -10.20
N LEU A 15 27.67 18.53 -10.22
CA LEU A 15 26.51 19.07 -9.48
C LEU A 15 25.15 18.69 -10.10
N SER A 16 25.12 18.20 -11.34
CA SER A 16 23.87 17.86 -12.03
C SER A 16 23.31 16.47 -11.67
N SER A 17 24.05 15.66 -10.91
CA SER A 17 23.57 14.34 -10.45
C SER A 17 22.88 14.47 -9.10
N GLN A 18 21.63 14.92 -9.09
CA GLN A 18 20.78 14.84 -7.90
C GLN A 18 20.42 13.37 -7.64
N ALA A 19 20.72 12.87 -6.44
CA ALA A 19 20.21 11.57 -6.02
C ALA A 19 18.68 11.66 -5.88
N GLN A 20 17.98 10.59 -6.28
CA GLN A 20 16.53 10.53 -6.11
C GLN A 20 16.17 10.50 -4.62
N THR A 21 15.21 11.30 -4.19
CA THR A 21 14.69 11.24 -2.83
C THR A 21 13.90 9.94 -2.65
N ILE A 22 14.29 9.16 -1.65
CA ILE A 22 13.60 7.92 -1.26
C ILE A 22 12.85 8.18 0.04
N LYS A 23 11.56 7.90 0.03
CA LYS A 23 10.70 7.86 1.22
C LYS A 23 10.63 6.42 1.72
N GLU A 24 10.57 6.24 3.03
CA GLU A 24 10.47 4.94 3.69
C GLU A 24 9.51 5.06 4.85
N ASP A 25 8.37 4.39 4.75
CA ASP A 25 7.27 4.54 5.71
C ASP A 25 6.50 3.23 5.89
N VAL A 26 5.86 3.11 7.06
CA VAL A 26 4.95 1.99 7.38
C VAL A 26 3.57 2.23 6.77
N ALA A 27 3.12 3.47 6.75
CA ALA A 27 1.88 3.91 6.13
C ALA A 27 2.15 5.14 5.27
N PHE A 28 1.44 5.28 4.15
CA PHE A 28 1.64 6.40 3.23
C PHE A 28 0.31 6.83 2.63
N ALA A 29 0.26 8.07 2.13
CA ALA A 29 -0.89 8.59 1.42
C ALA A 29 -0.45 9.18 0.07
N VAL A 30 -1.31 9.08 -0.94
CA VAL A 30 -1.08 9.75 -2.23
C VAL A 30 -1.31 11.25 -2.09
N ILE A 31 -2.23 11.66 -1.21
CA ILE A 31 -2.57 13.05 -0.95
C ILE A 31 -2.53 13.28 0.57
N GLY A 32 -1.72 14.25 0.99
CA GLY A 32 -1.56 14.58 2.40
C GLY A 32 -0.76 13.53 3.17
N GLU A 33 -1.06 13.40 4.45
CA GLU A 33 -0.38 12.49 5.38
C GLU A 33 -1.40 11.54 6.01
N PRO A 34 -1.03 10.27 6.27
CA PRO A 34 -1.88 9.35 7.01
C PRO A 34 -2.27 9.89 8.40
N LYS A 35 -3.55 9.79 8.75
CA LYS A 35 -4.15 10.20 10.02
C LYS A 35 -3.65 9.37 11.20
N TYR A 36 -3.52 8.06 11.02
CA TYR A 36 -3.20 7.13 12.10
C TYR A 36 -1.69 6.99 12.29
N ALA A 37 -1.23 7.14 13.54
CA ALA A 37 0.17 6.98 13.90
C ALA A 37 0.64 5.53 13.72
N VAL A 38 1.95 5.31 13.52
CA VAL A 38 2.57 3.98 13.27
C VAL A 38 2.20 2.90 14.32
N ASN A 39 1.88 3.30 15.55
CA ASN A 39 1.53 2.39 16.64
C ASN A 39 0.02 2.37 16.99
N PHE A 40 -0.85 2.85 16.10
CA PHE A 40 -2.29 2.75 16.30
C PHE A 40 -2.73 1.27 16.38
N THR A 41 -3.78 1.00 17.14
CA THR A 41 -4.23 -0.38 17.41
C THR A 41 -5.49 -0.77 16.66
N HIS A 42 -6.26 0.21 16.21
CA HIS A 42 -7.51 0.05 15.46
C HIS A 42 -7.90 1.39 14.81
N TYR A 43 -8.65 1.34 13.71
CA TYR A 43 -9.27 2.54 13.14
C TYR A 43 -10.36 3.10 14.06
N ASP A 44 -10.58 4.41 14.03
CA ASP A 44 -11.51 5.13 14.92
C ASP A 44 -12.97 4.66 14.75
N TYR A 45 -13.32 4.15 13.56
CA TYR A 45 -14.65 3.65 13.23
C TYR A 45 -14.87 2.18 13.63
N VAL A 46 -13.88 1.52 14.23
CA VAL A 46 -13.96 0.13 14.66
C VAL A 46 -14.29 0.06 16.15
N ASN A 47 -15.19 -0.85 16.54
CA ASN A 47 -15.38 -1.24 17.93
C ASN A 47 -14.34 -2.32 18.31
N PRO A 48 -13.28 -2.00 19.10
CA PRO A 48 -12.26 -2.99 19.49
C PRO A 48 -12.83 -4.08 20.40
N ALA A 49 -13.95 -3.82 21.08
CA ALA A 49 -14.65 -4.77 21.95
C ALA A 49 -15.75 -5.58 21.22
N ALA A 50 -15.77 -5.57 19.88
CA ALA A 50 -16.74 -6.33 19.10
C ALA A 50 -16.72 -7.83 19.48
N PRO A 51 -17.87 -8.42 19.86
CA PRO A 51 -17.97 -9.85 20.17
C PRO A 51 -17.42 -10.70 19.03
N LYS A 52 -16.69 -11.77 19.36
CA LYS A 52 -16.12 -12.70 18.38
C LYS A 52 -17.01 -13.94 18.23
N GLY A 53 -17.26 -14.35 16.99
CA GLY A 53 -18.08 -15.51 16.64
C GLY A 53 -19.50 -15.14 16.15
N GLY A 54 -20.30 -16.17 15.91
CA GLY A 54 -21.63 -16.04 15.30
C GLY A 54 -21.62 -16.14 13.77
N ASN A 55 -22.81 -16.20 13.18
CA ASN A 55 -22.99 -16.30 11.73
C ASN A 55 -23.80 -15.11 11.21
N VAL A 56 -23.41 -14.59 10.05
CA VAL A 56 -24.19 -13.60 9.31
C VAL A 56 -24.71 -14.24 8.02
N THR A 57 -26.00 -14.07 7.73
CA THR A 57 -26.60 -14.48 6.46
C THR A 57 -27.02 -13.23 5.71
N LEU A 58 -26.41 -13.02 4.54
CA LEU A 58 -26.65 -11.87 3.69
C LEU A 58 -27.28 -12.33 2.37
N SER A 59 -28.24 -11.57 1.85
CA SER A 59 -28.78 -11.79 0.52
C SER A 59 -27.83 -11.24 -0.55
N ALA A 60 -27.74 -11.92 -1.69
CA ALA A 60 -27.10 -11.41 -2.90
C ALA A 60 -28.11 -11.41 -4.06
N THR A 61 -28.04 -10.40 -4.92
CA THR A 61 -28.89 -10.31 -6.11
C THR A 61 -28.20 -10.99 -7.29
N GLY A 62 -28.93 -11.82 -8.03
CA GLY A 62 -28.42 -12.54 -9.21
C GLY A 62 -27.96 -13.97 -8.91
N THR A 63 -27.09 -14.50 -9.76
CA THR A 63 -26.46 -15.84 -9.62
C THR A 63 -24.96 -15.74 -9.84
N PHE A 64 -24.23 -16.79 -9.52
CA PHE A 64 -22.80 -16.95 -9.83
C PHE A 64 -22.57 -18.25 -10.60
N ASP A 65 -21.45 -18.32 -11.32
CA ASP A 65 -21.01 -19.53 -12.01
C ASP A 65 -19.54 -19.89 -11.75
N ASN A 66 -18.80 -19.04 -11.02
CA ASN A 66 -17.42 -19.30 -10.63
C ASN A 66 -16.99 -18.53 -9.36
N PHE A 67 -15.81 -18.85 -8.82
CA PHE A 67 -15.22 -18.20 -7.64
C PHE A 67 -13.98 -17.34 -7.94
N ASN A 68 -13.57 -17.24 -9.21
CA ASN A 68 -12.40 -16.45 -9.60
C ASN A 68 -12.81 -15.03 -9.99
N ARG A 69 -12.69 -14.09 -9.05
CA ARG A 69 -12.99 -12.67 -9.27
C ARG A 69 -12.13 -11.99 -10.34
N PHE A 70 -11.00 -12.58 -10.72
CA PHE A 70 -10.07 -12.04 -11.72
C PHE A 70 -10.24 -12.69 -13.10
N ALA A 71 -11.23 -13.58 -13.26
CA ALA A 71 -11.52 -14.18 -14.55
C ALA A 71 -12.12 -13.15 -15.52
N LEU A 72 -11.74 -13.25 -16.80
CA LEU A 72 -12.27 -12.40 -17.87
C LEU A 72 -13.76 -12.69 -18.18
N ARG A 73 -14.27 -13.87 -17.79
CA ARG A 73 -15.62 -14.35 -18.12
C ARG A 73 -16.27 -15.01 -16.91
N GLY A 74 -17.60 -15.04 -16.94
CA GLY A 74 -18.45 -15.58 -15.88
C GLY A 74 -18.83 -14.53 -14.84
N VAL A 75 -19.66 -14.93 -13.88
CA VAL A 75 -20.09 -14.10 -12.75
C VAL A 75 -19.48 -14.70 -11.48
N ALA A 76 -18.48 -14.00 -10.93
CA ALA A 76 -17.85 -14.40 -9.68
C ALA A 76 -18.84 -14.31 -8.52
N ALA A 77 -18.81 -15.29 -7.61
CA ALA A 77 -19.63 -15.27 -6.42
C ALA A 77 -19.38 -14.01 -5.59
N ALA A 78 -20.47 -13.48 -5.01
CA ALA A 78 -20.38 -12.33 -4.10
C ALA A 78 -19.43 -12.65 -2.95
N ARG A 79 -18.67 -11.64 -2.49
CA ARG A 79 -17.71 -11.73 -1.39
C ARG A 79 -16.43 -12.53 -1.65
N THR A 80 -16.18 -12.95 -2.89
CA THR A 80 -14.91 -13.61 -3.27
C THR A 80 -13.68 -12.72 -3.11
N GLU A 81 -13.83 -11.39 -2.97
CA GLU A 81 -12.74 -10.51 -2.51
C GLU A 81 -12.13 -10.95 -1.18
N SER A 82 -12.93 -11.51 -0.26
CA SER A 82 -12.46 -11.90 1.07
C SER A 82 -11.54 -13.12 1.06
N LEU A 83 -11.36 -13.76 -0.11
CA LEU A 83 -10.43 -14.87 -0.29
C LEU A 83 -8.99 -14.40 -0.57
N TYR A 84 -8.78 -13.09 -0.75
CA TYR A 84 -7.51 -12.50 -1.14
C TYR A 84 -7.20 -11.30 -0.25
N ASP A 85 -5.95 -11.22 0.20
CA ASP A 85 -5.42 -10.06 0.92
C ASP A 85 -4.58 -9.18 -0.02
N THR A 86 -4.58 -7.87 0.23
CA THR A 86 -3.74 -6.89 -0.47
C THR A 86 -2.42 -6.64 0.26
N LEU A 87 -1.46 -5.98 -0.39
CA LEU A 87 -0.21 -5.58 0.25
C LEU A 87 -0.46 -4.55 1.37
N PHE A 88 -1.25 -3.52 1.05
CA PHE A 88 -1.70 -2.48 1.96
C PHE A 88 -3.23 -2.36 1.88
N VAL A 89 -3.85 -1.86 2.94
CA VAL A 89 -5.30 -1.62 3.05
C VAL A 89 -5.57 -0.13 3.24
N THR A 90 -6.68 0.36 2.68
CA THR A 90 -7.11 1.75 2.84
C THR A 90 -7.94 1.94 4.10
N SER A 91 -7.91 3.14 4.68
CA SER A 91 -8.86 3.50 5.74
C SER A 91 -10.16 4.07 5.14
N ASP A 92 -11.32 3.74 5.70
CA ASP A 92 -12.62 4.22 5.19
C ASP A 92 -12.90 5.70 5.56
N ASP A 93 -12.15 6.25 6.52
CA ASP A 93 -12.28 7.64 6.98
C ASP A 93 -11.17 8.57 6.44
N GLU A 94 -10.39 8.10 5.46
CA GLU A 94 -9.32 8.86 4.82
C GLU A 94 -9.28 8.66 3.29
N PRO A 95 -9.10 9.72 2.49
CA PRO A 95 -8.94 9.57 1.06
C PRO A 95 -7.50 9.14 0.71
N GLY A 96 -7.34 7.92 0.21
CA GLY A 96 -6.08 7.48 -0.44
C GLY A 96 -4.89 7.31 0.51
N SER A 97 -5.15 6.93 1.77
CA SER A 97 -4.15 6.43 2.70
C SER A 97 -4.02 4.91 2.61
N TYR A 98 -2.84 4.38 2.94
CA TYR A 98 -2.48 2.97 2.84
C TYR A 98 -1.75 2.55 4.12
N TYR A 99 -2.31 1.54 4.80
CA TYR A 99 -1.78 0.95 6.02
C TYR A 99 -1.36 -0.52 5.79
N PRO A 100 -0.40 -1.05 6.58
CA PRO A 100 0.11 -2.41 6.42
C PRO A 100 -0.98 -3.48 6.46
N LEU A 101 -0.91 -4.46 5.54
CA LEU A 101 -1.66 -5.72 5.60
C LEU A 101 -0.72 -6.92 5.42
N ILE A 102 -0.48 -7.37 4.18
CA ILE A 102 0.58 -8.36 3.90
C ILE A 102 1.96 -7.70 3.97
N ALA A 103 2.08 -6.45 3.51
CA ALA A 103 3.31 -5.67 3.62
C ALA A 103 3.54 -5.22 5.06
N GLU A 104 4.80 -5.03 5.44
CA GLU A 104 5.18 -4.40 6.72
C GLU A 104 5.64 -2.94 6.55
N ASN A 105 6.26 -2.60 5.42
CA ASN A 105 6.67 -1.23 5.07
C ASN A 105 6.86 -1.09 3.54
N VAL A 106 7.02 0.15 3.10
CA VAL A 106 7.33 0.50 1.71
C VAL A 106 8.44 1.54 1.64
N ARG A 107 9.34 1.37 0.67
CA ARG A 107 10.29 2.37 0.22
C ARG A 107 9.89 2.81 -1.18
N TYR A 108 9.82 4.11 -1.44
CA TYR A 108 9.34 4.59 -2.74
C TYR A 108 9.98 5.91 -3.13
N ALA A 109 10.03 6.16 -4.43
CA ALA A 109 10.45 7.46 -4.95
C ALA A 109 9.46 8.56 -4.55
N ASP A 110 9.96 9.75 -4.26
CA ASP A 110 9.11 10.94 -4.01
C ASP A 110 8.12 11.26 -5.16
N ASN A 111 8.44 10.86 -6.38
CA ASN A 111 7.60 10.96 -7.57
C ASN A 111 6.79 9.69 -7.90
N PHE A 112 6.79 8.69 -7.00
CA PHE A 112 6.11 7.40 -7.14
C PHE A 112 6.50 6.56 -8.39
N ALA A 113 7.65 6.83 -9.01
CA ALA A 113 8.10 6.08 -10.19
C ALA A 113 8.41 4.60 -9.90
N TRP A 114 8.70 4.26 -8.64
CA TRP A 114 8.92 2.91 -8.16
C TRP A 114 8.55 2.79 -6.68
N ALA A 115 8.26 1.56 -6.26
CA ALA A 115 8.11 1.17 -4.87
C ALA A 115 8.78 -0.20 -4.64
N GLU A 116 9.44 -0.33 -3.50
CA GLU A 116 10.02 -1.55 -2.93
C GLU A 116 9.21 -1.89 -1.68
N ILE A 117 8.70 -3.11 -1.60
CA ILE A 117 7.76 -3.52 -0.56
C ILE A 117 8.39 -4.64 0.26
N SER A 118 8.50 -4.41 1.57
CA SER A 118 8.91 -5.45 2.52
C SER A 118 7.67 -6.22 2.96
N LEU A 119 7.71 -7.55 2.87
CA LEU A 119 6.59 -8.41 3.26
C LEU A 119 6.69 -8.78 4.74
N ASN A 120 5.56 -8.78 5.44
CA ASN A 120 5.47 -9.25 6.80
C ASN A 120 5.88 -10.74 6.86
N PRO A 121 6.94 -11.12 7.60
CA PRO A 121 7.42 -12.49 7.64
C PRO A 121 6.45 -13.45 8.31
N ARG A 122 5.35 -12.96 8.91
CA ARG A 122 4.26 -13.78 9.46
C ARG A 122 3.09 -13.98 8.49
N ALA A 123 3.06 -13.29 7.34
CA ALA A 123 1.99 -13.46 6.36
C ALA A 123 2.03 -14.89 5.78
N ARG A 124 0.91 -15.61 5.87
CA ARG A 124 0.76 -16.99 5.39
C ARG A 124 -0.61 -17.14 4.75
N PHE A 125 -0.69 -18.01 3.76
CA PHE A 125 -2.00 -18.51 3.35
C PHE A 125 -2.62 -19.33 4.48
N PRO A 126 -3.95 -19.27 4.63
CA PRO A 126 -4.68 -20.11 5.58
C PRO A 126 -4.57 -21.61 5.25
#